data_AF-A0A9P5IWE4-F1
#
_entry.id   AF-A0A9P5IWE4-F1
#
_cell.length_a   1.000
_cell.length_b   1.000
_cell.length_c   1.000
_cell.angle_alpha   90.00
_cell.angle_beta   90.00
_cell.angle_gamma   90.00
#
_symmetry.space_group_name_H-M   'P 1'
#
loop_
_entity.id
_entity.type
_entity.pdbx_description
1 polymer ?
#
loop_
_entity_poly.entity_id
_entity_poly.type
_entity_poly.pdbx_seq_one_letter_code
_entity_poly.pdbx_strand_id
1 'polypeptide(L)'
;MHEATNLIIAKWARSYFHASPIIDHRLSDLPFLFFIAWVFNMEDEFQQVTRQMQYKTVGSIIDSVASFPVDLPILHSSIQKLERAKREKITRVIEIIRQMIATPLIDSAEPSAEVNHKKMYSRRRCDRVVLDGLISAASQKDIWPLDVAQSLVDTSSFFRIAGKATTLDFTTECERLLNLHTIQTGVMFEVDSSHRIKNEIQDGVTLIERRLMGLKLKRERARFDLQMLETHL
;
A
#
# COMPACT_ATOMS: atom_id res chain seq x y z
N MET A 1 -4.48 -9.93 -43.40
CA MET A 1 -5.02 -8.67 -42.84
C MET A 1 -4.81 -8.50 -41.33
N HIS A 2 -4.70 -9.58 -40.54
CA HIS A 2 -4.49 -9.51 -39.08
C HIS A 2 -3.14 -8.90 -38.66
N GLU A 3 -2.03 -9.23 -39.33
CA GLU A 3 -0.70 -8.77 -38.91
C GLU A 3 -0.47 -7.27 -39.09
N ALA A 4 -0.85 -6.71 -40.25
CA ALA A 4 -0.73 -5.27 -40.49
C ALA A 4 -1.58 -4.45 -39.51
N THR A 5 -2.80 -4.92 -39.21
CA THR A 5 -3.71 -4.30 -38.24
C THR A 5 -3.11 -4.35 -36.83
N ASN A 6 -2.59 -5.50 -36.40
CA ASN A 6 -1.92 -5.65 -35.10
C ASN A 6 -0.68 -4.75 -34.98
N LEU A 7 0.12 -4.64 -36.05
CA LEU A 7 1.31 -3.79 -36.07
C LEU A 7 0.94 -2.30 -35.96
N ILE A 8 -0.06 -1.86 -36.73
CA ILE A 8 -0.52 -0.46 -36.71
C ILE A 8 -1.11 -0.12 -35.35
N ILE A 9 -1.96 -0.99 -34.77
CA ILE A 9 -2.57 -0.73 -33.47
C ILE A 9 -1.52 -0.77 -32.36
N ALA A 10 -0.58 -1.72 -32.37
CA ALA A 10 0.50 -1.75 -31.40
C ALA A 10 1.37 -0.48 -31.47
N LYS A 11 1.66 0.02 -32.67
CA LYS A 11 2.42 1.26 -32.86
C LYS A 11 1.64 2.47 -32.37
N TRP A 12 0.34 2.56 -32.68
CA TRP A 12 -0.54 3.60 -32.17
C TRP A 12 -0.62 3.56 -30.65
N ALA A 13 -0.84 2.39 -30.05
CA ALA A 13 -0.97 2.23 -28.60
C ALA A 13 0.31 2.65 -27.88
N ARG A 14 1.50 2.25 -28.36
CA ARG A 14 2.78 2.71 -27.79
C ARG A 14 2.93 4.22 -27.89
N SER A 15 2.58 4.81 -29.03
CA SER A 15 2.61 6.27 -29.20
C SER A 15 1.63 6.97 -28.24
N TYR A 16 0.46 6.38 -28.02
CA TYR A 16 -0.55 6.87 -27.09
C TYR A 16 -0.01 6.83 -25.65
N PHE A 17 0.52 5.70 -25.19
CA PHE A 17 1.06 5.59 -23.82
C PHE A 17 2.31 6.43 -23.58
N HIS A 18 3.09 6.72 -24.63
CA HIS A 18 4.20 7.67 -24.54
C HIS A 18 3.70 9.11 -24.35
N ALA A 19 2.63 9.51 -25.05
CA ALA A 19 2.04 10.83 -24.92
C ALA A 19 1.13 10.97 -23.69
N SER A 20 0.61 9.86 -23.19
CA SER A 20 -0.33 9.77 -22.07
C SER A 20 0.09 8.63 -21.15
N PRO A 21 0.94 8.89 -20.16
CA PRO A 21 1.38 7.89 -19.21
C PRO A 21 0.21 7.21 -18.48
N ILE A 22 0.36 5.92 -18.17
CA ILE A 22 -0.68 5.13 -17.48
C ILE A 22 -1.03 5.71 -16.10
N ILE A 23 -0.09 6.38 -15.44
CA ILE A 23 -0.31 7.01 -14.14
C ILE A 23 -1.32 8.16 -14.19
N ASP A 24 -1.49 8.80 -15.35
CA ASP A 24 -2.37 9.96 -15.52
C ASP A 24 -3.80 9.57 -15.89
N HIS A 25 -4.04 8.29 -16.18
CA HIS A 25 -5.35 7.79 -16.54
C HIS A 25 -6.28 7.68 -15.34
N ARG A 26 -7.59 7.83 -15.61
CA ARG A 26 -8.63 7.65 -14.59
C ARG A 26 -8.75 6.18 -14.22
N LEU A 27 -9.21 5.91 -13.01
CA LEU A 27 -9.43 4.54 -12.54
C LEU A 27 -10.39 3.76 -13.45
N SER A 28 -11.42 4.44 -13.97
CA SER A 28 -12.41 3.89 -14.92
C SER A 28 -11.79 3.36 -16.22
N ASP A 29 -10.63 3.88 -16.59
CA ASP A 29 -10.01 3.57 -17.87
C ASP A 29 -9.11 2.32 -17.75
N LEU A 30 -8.68 1.98 -16.53
CA LEU A 30 -7.72 0.90 -16.30
C LEU A 30 -8.16 -0.47 -16.83
N PRO A 31 -9.45 -0.91 -16.71
CA PRO A 31 -9.88 -2.16 -17.32
C PRO A 31 -9.65 -2.20 -18.84
N PHE A 32 -9.94 -1.09 -19.54
CA PHE A 32 -9.74 -0.99 -20.98
C PHE A 32 -8.25 -0.99 -21.36
N LEU A 33 -7.43 -0.24 -20.64
CA LEU A 33 -5.98 -0.23 -20.88
C LEU A 33 -5.35 -1.59 -20.57
N PHE A 34 -5.85 -2.30 -19.56
CA PHE A 34 -5.42 -3.65 -19.21
C PHE A 34 -5.69 -4.62 -20.36
N PHE A 35 -6.88 -4.53 -20.98
CA PHE A 35 -7.24 -5.29 -22.17
C PHE A 35 -6.35 -4.95 -23.38
N ILE A 36 -6.16 -3.66 -23.70
CA ILE A 36 -5.29 -3.23 -24.81
C ILE A 36 -3.89 -3.79 -24.62
N ALA A 37 -3.29 -3.56 -23.44
CA ALA A 37 -1.93 -4.00 -23.18
C ALA A 37 -1.78 -5.53 -23.24
N TRP A 38 -2.82 -6.25 -22.81
CA TRP A 38 -2.91 -7.70 -22.96
C TRP A 38 -2.91 -8.13 -24.43
N VAL A 39 -3.87 -7.66 -25.22
CA VAL A 39 -4.08 -8.10 -26.62
C VAL A 39 -2.90 -7.77 -27.50
N PHE A 40 -2.36 -6.56 -27.39
CA PHE A 40 -1.28 -6.06 -28.26
C PHE A 40 0.12 -6.41 -27.76
N ASN A 41 0.24 -7.29 -26.77
CA ASN A 41 1.51 -7.78 -26.24
C ASN A 41 2.44 -6.66 -25.75
N MET A 42 1.89 -5.73 -24.98
CA MET A 42 2.58 -4.54 -24.49
C MET A 42 3.04 -4.79 -23.05
N GLU A 43 4.21 -5.43 -22.89
CA GLU A 43 4.65 -5.98 -21.60
C GLU A 43 4.82 -4.91 -20.51
N ASP A 44 5.43 -3.79 -20.83
CA ASP A 44 5.71 -2.72 -19.86
C ASP A 44 4.41 -2.01 -19.46
N GLU A 45 3.56 -1.70 -20.43
CA GLU A 45 2.25 -1.07 -20.21
C GLU A 45 1.32 -2.00 -19.43
N PHE A 46 1.33 -3.29 -19.75
CA PHE A 46 0.58 -4.30 -19.00
C PHE A 46 1.00 -4.32 -17.54
N GLN A 47 2.31 -4.32 -17.28
CA GLN A 47 2.84 -4.27 -15.92
C GLN A 47 2.46 -2.97 -15.21
N GLN A 48 2.50 -1.83 -15.90
CA GLN A 48 2.13 -0.55 -15.32
C GLN A 48 0.63 -0.46 -15.03
N VAL A 49 -0.26 -0.85 -15.94
CA VAL A 49 -1.71 -0.84 -15.72
C VAL A 49 -2.06 -1.74 -14.55
N THR A 50 -1.56 -2.97 -14.53
CA THR A 50 -1.84 -3.91 -13.44
C THR A 50 -1.30 -3.46 -12.09
N ARG A 51 -0.19 -2.71 -12.07
CA ARG A 51 0.31 -2.03 -10.86
C ARG A 51 -0.66 -0.91 -10.43
N GLN A 52 -1.14 -0.09 -11.35
CA GLN A 52 -2.08 0.99 -11.04
C GLN A 52 -3.45 0.47 -10.57
N MET A 53 -3.93 -0.66 -11.12
CA MET A 53 -5.15 -1.30 -10.63
C MET A 53 -5.01 -1.72 -9.17
N GLN A 54 -3.89 -2.34 -8.78
CA GLN A 54 -3.63 -2.66 -7.37
C GLN A 54 -3.51 -1.40 -6.50
N TYR A 55 -2.90 -0.33 -7.05
CA TYR A 55 -2.64 0.90 -6.31
C TYR A 55 -3.91 1.72 -6.04
N LYS A 56 -4.72 1.94 -7.06
CA LYS A 56 -5.81 2.94 -7.09
C LYS A 56 -7.20 2.34 -6.85
N THR A 57 -7.43 1.07 -7.18
CA THR A 57 -8.80 0.50 -7.15
C THR A 57 -9.32 0.43 -5.72
N VAL A 58 -10.45 1.11 -5.49
CA VAL A 58 -11.24 1.02 -4.27
C VAL A 58 -12.27 -0.09 -4.46
N GLY A 59 -12.46 -0.93 -3.45
CA GLY A 59 -13.28 -2.14 -3.59
C GLY A 59 -12.62 -3.20 -4.46
N SER A 60 -13.43 -4.08 -5.04
CA SER A 60 -12.99 -5.25 -5.81
C SER A 60 -12.49 -4.87 -7.22
N ILE A 61 -11.28 -5.33 -7.58
CA ILE A 61 -10.77 -5.24 -8.96
C ILE A 61 -11.65 -6.10 -9.89
N ILE A 62 -12.16 -7.23 -9.38
CA ILE A 62 -13.04 -8.13 -10.14
C ILE A 62 -14.31 -7.39 -10.55
N ASP A 63 -14.95 -6.70 -9.60
CA ASP A 63 -16.21 -5.99 -9.85
C ASP A 63 -15.96 -4.76 -10.73
N SER A 64 -14.81 -4.09 -10.57
CA SER A 64 -14.41 -2.98 -11.43
C SER A 64 -14.19 -3.39 -12.88
N VAL A 65 -13.74 -4.62 -13.15
CA VAL A 65 -13.61 -5.13 -14.52
C VAL A 65 -14.96 -5.64 -15.04
N ALA A 66 -15.74 -6.33 -14.19
CA ALA A 66 -17.04 -6.88 -14.58
C ALA A 66 -18.11 -5.80 -14.85
N SER A 67 -18.00 -4.64 -14.21
CA SER A 67 -18.87 -3.48 -14.45
C SER A 67 -18.46 -2.63 -15.64
N PHE A 68 -17.36 -2.99 -16.34
CA PHE A 68 -16.94 -2.26 -17.52
C PHE A 68 -18.00 -2.42 -18.64
N PRO A 69 -18.33 -1.36 -19.42
CA PRO A 69 -19.46 -1.40 -20.37
C PRO A 69 -19.35 -2.42 -21.51
N VAL A 70 -18.19 -3.05 -21.66
CA VAL A 70 -17.88 -4.00 -22.72
C VAL A 70 -17.27 -5.24 -22.10
N ASP A 71 -17.69 -6.42 -22.55
CA ASP A 71 -17.06 -7.68 -22.17
C ASP A 71 -15.63 -7.71 -22.71
N LEU A 72 -14.67 -7.53 -21.81
CA LEU A 72 -13.26 -7.58 -22.13
C LEU A 72 -12.79 -9.04 -22.01
N PRO A 73 -12.17 -9.64 -23.05
CA PRO A 73 -11.66 -11.01 -23.01
C PRO A 73 -10.34 -11.07 -22.23
N ILE A 74 -10.42 -10.72 -20.94
CA ILE A 74 -9.34 -10.77 -19.97
C ILE A 74 -9.53 -12.03 -19.14
N LEU A 75 -8.45 -12.77 -18.93
CA LEU A 75 -8.49 -13.96 -18.08
C LEU A 75 -8.90 -13.63 -16.65
N HIS A 76 -9.98 -14.27 -16.21
CA HIS A 76 -10.46 -14.16 -14.84
C HIS A 76 -9.38 -14.53 -13.81
N SER A 77 -8.53 -15.51 -14.12
CA SER A 77 -7.41 -15.92 -13.26
C SER A 77 -6.38 -14.81 -13.06
N SER A 78 -6.12 -13.97 -14.07
CA SER A 78 -5.24 -12.81 -13.94
C SER A 78 -5.88 -11.72 -13.08
N ILE A 79 -7.19 -11.48 -13.23
CA ILE A 79 -7.93 -10.52 -12.39
C ILE A 79 -7.94 -10.97 -10.91
N GLN A 80 -8.22 -12.25 -10.64
CA GLN A 80 -8.15 -12.82 -9.29
C GLN A 80 -6.76 -12.71 -8.67
N LYS A 81 -5.70 -12.85 -9.49
CA LYS A 81 -4.32 -12.69 -9.02
C LYS A 81 -4.02 -11.23 -8.64
N LEU A 82 -4.53 -10.26 -9.40
CA LEU A 82 -4.44 -8.84 -9.04
C LEU A 82 -5.16 -8.56 -7.74
N GLU A 83 -6.38 -9.08 -7.58
CA GLU A 83 -7.19 -8.88 -6.39
C GLU A 83 -6.49 -9.44 -5.15
N ARG A 84 -5.95 -10.67 -5.22
CA ARG A 84 -5.17 -11.27 -4.14
C ARG A 84 -3.90 -10.47 -3.82
N ALA A 85 -3.17 -10.03 -4.84
CA ALA A 85 -1.97 -9.23 -4.66
C ALA A 85 -2.27 -7.88 -3.99
N LYS A 86 -3.36 -7.20 -4.39
CA LYS A 86 -3.84 -5.97 -3.74
C LYS A 86 -4.13 -6.22 -2.25
N ARG A 87 -4.95 -7.24 -1.95
CA ARG A 87 -5.35 -7.58 -0.57
C ARG A 87 -4.13 -7.87 0.30
N GLU A 88 -3.20 -8.69 -0.19
CA GLU A 88 -1.96 -9.02 0.53
C GLU A 88 -1.15 -7.77 0.90
N LYS A 89 -1.06 -6.78 0.00
CA LYS A 89 -0.31 -5.54 0.25
C LYS A 89 -1.01 -4.66 1.29
N ILE A 90 -2.34 -4.55 1.21
CA ILE A 90 -3.14 -3.85 2.22
C ILE A 90 -2.97 -4.51 3.59
N THR A 91 -3.09 -5.84 3.68
CA THR A 91 -2.87 -6.60 4.92
C THR A 91 -1.48 -6.33 5.50
N ARG A 92 -0.44 -6.29 4.67
CA ARG A 92 0.93 -6.00 5.15
C ARG A 92 1.06 -4.59 5.74
N VAL A 93 0.37 -3.59 5.18
CA VAL A 93 0.38 -2.23 5.77
C VAL A 93 -0.33 -2.22 7.13
N ILE A 94 -1.47 -2.90 7.24
CA ILE A 94 -2.19 -3.05 8.50
C ILE A 94 -1.31 -3.75 9.55
N GLU A 95 -0.57 -4.79 9.13
CA GLU A 95 0.31 -5.54 10.03
C GLU A 95 1.46 -4.68 10.56
N ILE A 96 1.98 -3.70 9.80
CA ILE A 96 2.96 -2.74 10.31
C ILE A 96 2.39 -1.99 11.51
N ILE A 97 1.19 -1.42 11.37
CA ILE A 97 0.54 -0.68 12.47
C ILE A 97 0.27 -1.60 13.67
N ARG A 98 -0.20 -2.83 13.40
CA ARG A 98 -0.42 -3.83 14.44
C ARG A 98 0.86 -4.17 15.20
N GLN A 99 1.97 -4.36 14.50
CA GLN A 99 3.28 -4.62 15.11
C GLN A 99 3.76 -3.45 15.94
N MET A 100 3.59 -2.21 15.47
CA MET A 100 3.96 -1.03 16.25
C MET A 100 3.14 -0.88 17.54
N ILE A 101 1.86 -1.25 17.51
CA ILE A 101 0.99 -1.23 18.69
C ILE A 101 1.31 -2.40 19.64
N ALA A 102 1.61 -3.59 19.10
CA ALA A 102 1.84 -4.81 19.87
C ALA A 102 3.26 -4.91 20.46
N THR A 103 4.24 -4.23 19.87
CA THR A 103 5.62 -4.27 20.33
C THR A 103 5.74 -3.40 21.58
N PRO A 104 6.09 -3.96 22.76
CA PRO A 104 6.37 -3.11 23.90
C PRO A 104 7.54 -2.19 23.53
N LEU A 105 7.41 -0.87 23.73
CA LEU A 105 8.48 0.14 23.53
C LEU A 105 9.72 -0.05 24.45
N ILE A 106 9.89 -1.25 24.97
CA ILE A 106 10.88 -1.67 25.95
C ILE A 106 12.02 -2.33 25.18
N ASP A 107 12.85 -1.55 24.47
CA ASP A 107 14.19 -2.01 24.12
C ASP A 107 15.17 -0.84 23.98
N SER A 108 15.97 -0.65 25.03
CA SER A 108 17.43 -0.52 24.98
C SER A 108 17.95 0.11 26.28
N ALA A 109 19.03 -0.49 26.79
CA ALA A 109 19.78 -0.27 28.03
C ALA A 109 19.21 -0.94 29.30
N GLU A 110 19.78 -2.09 29.64
CA GLU A 110 19.83 -2.59 31.03
C GLU A 110 20.35 -1.46 31.92
N PRO A 111 19.55 -0.97 32.89
CA PRO A 111 20.07 -0.03 33.85
C PRO A 111 20.97 -0.79 34.82
N SER A 112 22.27 -0.47 34.81
CA SER A 112 23.17 -0.74 35.92
C SER A 112 22.43 -0.52 37.25
N ALA A 113 22.36 -1.59 38.04
CA ALA A 113 21.56 -1.71 39.23
C ALA A 113 22.10 -0.77 40.31
N GLU A 114 21.55 0.46 40.38
CA GLU A 114 21.37 1.22 41.64
C GLU A 114 20.77 2.63 41.43
N VAL A 115 20.71 3.19 40.21
CA VAL A 115 20.32 4.61 40.02
C VAL A 115 18.91 4.86 39.43
N ASN A 116 18.20 3.87 38.89
CA ASN A 116 17.23 4.17 37.81
C ASN A 116 15.75 3.83 38.01
N HIS A 117 15.23 3.61 39.23
CA HIS A 117 13.77 3.38 39.38
C HIS A 117 12.90 4.57 38.93
N LYS A 118 13.32 5.81 39.22
CA LYS A 118 12.57 7.01 38.84
C LYS A 118 12.63 7.28 37.32
N LYS A 119 13.80 7.07 36.70
CA LYS A 119 13.97 7.16 35.23
C LYS A 119 13.19 6.08 34.49
N MET A 120 13.22 4.85 35.00
CA MET A 120 12.49 3.72 34.42
C MET A 120 10.97 3.89 34.54
N TYR A 121 10.48 4.39 35.67
CA TYR A 121 9.05 4.73 35.84
C TYR A 121 8.62 5.89 34.91
N SER A 122 9.45 6.92 34.78
CA SER A 122 9.20 8.04 33.85
C SER A 122 9.19 7.59 32.39
N ARG A 123 10.10 6.71 31.99
CA ARG A 123 10.18 6.15 30.62
C ARG A 123 8.92 5.36 30.28
N ARG A 124 8.49 4.45 31.16
CA ARG A 124 7.23 3.69 31.01
C ARG A 124 6.00 4.59 30.85
N ARG A 125 6.00 5.77 31.48
CA ARG A 125 4.91 6.74 31.35
C ARG A 125 4.96 7.48 30.00
N CYS A 126 6.12 7.92 29.51
CA CYS A 126 6.22 8.49 28.16
C CYS A 126 5.82 7.41 27.12
N ASP A 127 6.33 6.16 27.23
CA ASP A 127 6.04 5.05 26.30
C ASP A 127 4.54 4.74 26.22
N ARG A 128 3.85 4.72 27.37
CA ARG A 128 2.40 4.53 27.42
C ARG A 128 1.65 5.66 26.70
N VAL A 129 2.06 6.91 26.87
CA VAL A 129 1.42 8.03 26.16
C VAL A 129 1.64 7.92 24.66
N VAL A 130 2.84 7.52 24.21
CA VAL A 130 3.12 7.32 22.78
C VAL A 130 2.21 6.23 22.21
N LEU A 131 2.07 5.12 22.93
CA LEU A 131 1.22 4.01 22.53
C LEU A 131 -0.27 4.41 22.49
N ASP A 132 -0.77 5.08 23.54
CA ASP A 132 -2.15 5.57 23.61
C ASP A 132 -2.42 6.58 22.48
N GLY A 133 -1.44 7.44 22.17
CA GLY A 133 -1.50 8.37 21.04
C GLY A 133 -1.53 7.66 19.68
N LEU A 134 -0.69 6.66 19.48
CA LEU A 134 -0.66 5.85 18.26
C LEU A 134 -1.98 5.10 18.07
N ILE A 135 -2.51 4.47 19.12
CA ILE A 135 -3.81 3.78 19.10
C ILE A 135 -4.93 4.76 18.76
N SER A 136 -4.94 5.94 19.38
CA SER A 136 -5.92 6.98 19.10
C SER A 136 -5.85 7.46 17.64
N ALA A 137 -4.64 7.76 17.15
CA ALA A 137 -4.43 8.18 15.76
C ALA A 137 -4.85 7.10 14.75
N ALA A 138 -4.49 5.84 15.02
CA ALA A 138 -4.87 4.70 14.19
C ALA A 138 -6.40 4.49 14.18
N SER A 139 -7.05 4.66 15.34
CA SER A 139 -8.50 4.57 15.47
C SER A 139 -9.21 5.67 14.69
N GLN A 140 -8.72 6.91 14.74
CA GLN A 140 -9.28 8.03 13.97
C GLN A 140 -9.15 7.85 12.46
N LYS A 141 -8.21 7.02 12.00
CA LYS A 141 -8.03 6.68 10.59
C LYS A 141 -8.67 5.35 10.22
N ASP A 142 -9.45 4.72 11.09
CA ASP A 142 -10.08 3.40 10.92
C ASP A 142 -9.10 2.25 10.64
N ILE A 143 -7.80 2.42 10.92
CA ILE A 143 -6.79 1.36 10.75
C ILE A 143 -6.52 0.60 12.06
N TRP A 144 -7.34 0.87 13.07
CA TRP A 144 -7.44 0.17 14.35
C TRP A 144 -8.87 0.33 14.90
N PRO A 145 -9.44 -0.61 15.66
CA PRO A 145 -8.94 -1.95 16.00
C PRO A 145 -8.87 -2.92 14.80
N LEU A 146 -8.28 -4.10 15.00
CA LEU A 146 -7.94 -5.04 13.92
C LEU A 146 -9.16 -5.50 13.11
N ASP A 147 -10.32 -5.68 13.74
CA ASP A 147 -11.59 -6.02 13.09
C ASP A 147 -12.03 -4.93 12.10
N VAL A 148 -11.92 -3.65 12.49
CA VAL A 148 -12.19 -2.51 11.59
C VAL A 148 -11.16 -2.50 10.46
N ALA A 149 -9.88 -2.65 10.77
CA ALA A 149 -8.81 -2.64 9.77
C ALA A 149 -8.97 -3.78 8.75
N GLN A 150 -9.40 -4.97 9.19
CA GLN A 150 -9.56 -6.13 8.32
C GLN A 150 -10.66 -5.90 7.27
N SER A 151 -11.72 -5.15 7.61
CA SER A 151 -12.77 -4.78 6.66
C SER A 151 -12.26 -3.90 5.50
N LEU A 152 -11.14 -3.20 5.70
CA LEU A 152 -10.52 -2.35 4.69
C LEU A 152 -9.78 -3.13 3.61
N VAL A 153 -9.44 -4.39 3.86
CA VAL A 153 -8.72 -5.25 2.90
C VAL A 153 -9.53 -5.44 1.61
N ASP A 154 -10.84 -5.57 1.74
CA ASP A 154 -11.74 -5.81 0.60
C ASP A 154 -12.33 -4.52 0.03
N THR A 155 -12.40 -3.45 0.82
CA THR A 155 -13.12 -2.21 0.47
C THR A 155 -12.21 -1.05 0.08
N SER A 156 -10.94 -1.05 0.50
CA SER A 156 -10.02 0.06 0.27
C SER A 156 -9.05 -0.19 -0.88
N SER A 157 -8.38 0.88 -1.32
CA SER A 157 -7.22 0.81 -2.21
C SER A 157 -5.92 0.81 -1.40
N PHE A 158 -4.84 0.29 -1.99
CA PHE A 158 -3.51 0.36 -1.37
C PHE A 158 -3.11 1.83 -1.12
N PHE A 159 -3.33 2.72 -2.09
CA PHE A 159 -3.04 4.15 -1.96
C PHE A 159 -3.68 4.77 -0.72
N ARG A 160 -4.96 4.48 -0.47
CA ARG A 160 -5.70 5.03 0.68
C ARG A 160 -5.16 4.51 2.01
N ILE A 161 -4.84 3.22 2.09
CA ILE A 161 -4.33 2.61 3.34
C ILE A 161 -2.90 3.05 3.62
N ALA A 162 -2.04 3.08 2.59
CA ALA A 162 -0.71 3.64 2.69
C ALA A 162 -0.75 5.08 3.22
N GLY A 163 -1.59 5.94 2.62
CA GLY A 163 -1.77 7.32 3.06
C GLY A 163 -2.31 7.44 4.49
N LYS A 164 -3.27 6.60 4.89
CA LYS A 164 -3.77 6.57 6.28
C LYS A 164 -2.66 6.20 7.27
N ALA A 165 -1.83 5.21 6.95
CA ALA A 165 -0.73 4.75 7.81
C ALA A 165 0.40 5.78 7.93
N THR A 166 0.80 6.43 6.83
CA THR A 166 1.91 7.39 6.81
C THR A 166 1.56 8.77 7.38
N THR A 167 0.26 9.07 7.50
CA THR A 167 -0.24 10.36 8.04
C THR A 167 -0.79 10.23 9.46
N LEU A 168 -0.38 9.19 10.19
CA LEU A 168 -0.70 9.05 11.61
C LEU A 168 -0.03 10.17 12.40
N ASP A 169 -0.86 10.99 13.02
CA ASP A 169 -0.39 12.07 13.88
C ASP A 169 -0.61 11.72 15.35
N PHE A 170 0.50 11.46 16.04
CA PHE A 170 0.57 11.26 17.47
C PHE A 170 1.84 11.93 17.98
N THR A 171 1.80 12.35 19.23
CA THR A 171 2.91 13.02 19.90
C THR A 171 3.12 12.40 21.28
N THR A 172 4.28 12.63 21.87
CA THR A 172 4.52 12.28 23.27
C THR A 172 4.14 13.45 24.17
N GLU A 173 3.69 13.20 25.40
CA GLU A 173 3.51 14.28 26.40
C GLU A 173 4.83 15.02 26.66
N CYS A 174 5.94 14.30 26.51
CA CYS A 174 7.30 14.78 26.66
C CYS A 174 7.64 15.79 25.52
N GLU A 175 7.17 15.56 24.28
CA GLU A 175 7.21 16.54 23.16
C GLU A 175 6.24 17.69 23.37
N ARG A 176 5.04 17.43 23.88
CA ARG A 176 4.03 18.47 24.11
C ARG A 176 4.51 19.48 25.16
N LEU A 177 5.13 19.01 26.23
CA LEU A 177 5.72 19.84 27.27
C LEU A 177 6.98 20.57 26.79
N LEU A 178 7.81 19.94 25.97
CA LEU A 178 8.97 20.59 25.35
C LEU A 178 8.55 21.66 24.33
N ASN A 179 7.51 21.42 23.53
CA ASN A 179 6.92 22.39 22.61
C ASN A 179 6.32 23.61 23.32
N LEU A 180 5.77 23.42 24.52
CA LEU A 180 5.32 24.52 25.38
C LEU A 180 6.50 25.32 25.95
N HIS A 181 7.64 24.66 26.23
CA HIS A 181 8.85 25.29 26.77
C HIS A 181 9.69 25.99 25.69
N THR A 182 9.76 25.48 24.46
CA THR A 182 10.45 26.12 23.32
C THR A 182 9.86 27.47 22.97
N ILE A 183 8.55 27.65 23.12
CA ILE A 183 7.88 28.95 22.95
C ILE A 183 8.42 30.00 23.94
N GLN A 184 8.95 29.56 25.11
CA GLN A 184 9.49 30.43 26.14
C GLN A 184 11.02 30.57 26.14
N THR A 185 11.78 29.57 25.68
CA THR A 185 13.26 29.56 25.82
C THR A 185 14.05 29.48 24.51
N GLY A 186 13.40 29.22 23.36
CA GLY A 186 14.07 29.17 22.06
C GLY A 186 15.02 27.98 21.85
N VAL A 187 15.06 27.00 22.75
CA VAL A 187 15.93 25.81 22.65
C VAL A 187 15.09 24.58 22.34
N MET A 188 15.23 24.02 21.13
CA MET A 188 14.57 22.76 20.74
C MET A 188 15.24 21.56 21.40
N PHE A 189 14.47 20.80 22.18
CA PHE A 189 14.82 19.44 22.57
C PHE A 189 13.87 18.50 21.84
N GLU A 190 14.40 17.70 20.92
CA GLU A 190 13.63 16.70 20.18
C GLU A 190 13.45 15.44 21.07
N VAL A 191 12.25 14.86 21.05
CA VAL A 191 12.03 13.54 21.65
C VAL A 191 12.04 12.51 20.53
N ASP A 192 13.09 11.71 20.48
CA ASP A 192 13.34 10.79 19.37
C ASP A 192 12.28 9.67 19.19
N SER A 193 11.40 9.45 20.18
CA SER A 193 10.55 8.25 20.21
C SER A 193 9.35 8.29 19.25
N SER A 194 8.64 9.43 19.09
CA SER A 194 7.49 9.48 18.17
C SER A 194 7.94 9.54 16.71
N HIS A 195 8.98 10.33 16.44
CA HIS A 195 9.61 10.45 15.12
C HIS A 195 10.14 9.11 14.65
N ARG A 196 10.80 8.34 15.53
CA ARG A 196 11.26 7.00 15.20
C ARG A 196 10.12 6.09 14.76
N ILE A 197 9.00 6.03 15.48
CA ILE A 197 7.85 5.18 15.11
C ILE A 197 7.24 5.66 13.78
N LYS A 198 7.08 6.98 13.60
CA LYS A 198 6.59 7.55 12.34
C LYS A 198 7.50 7.17 11.17
N ASN A 199 8.82 7.24 11.35
CA ASN A 199 9.80 6.85 10.35
C ASN A 199 9.75 5.35 10.06
N GLU A 200 9.67 4.49 11.09
CA GLU A 200 9.57 3.03 10.90
C GLU A 200 8.29 2.64 10.13
N ILE A 201 7.15 3.29 10.42
CA ILE A 201 5.91 3.11 9.65
C ILE A 201 6.10 3.59 8.20
N GLN A 202 6.63 4.79 8.01
CA GLN A 202 6.88 5.36 6.68
C GLN A 202 7.79 4.48 5.83
N ASP A 203 8.89 4.00 6.41
CA ASP A 203 9.85 3.13 5.74
C ASP A 203 9.23 1.78 5.39
N GLY A 204 8.46 1.19 6.31
CA GLY A 204 7.73 -0.04 6.08
C GLY A 204 6.72 0.07 4.93
N VAL A 205 5.91 1.13 4.93
CA VAL A 205 4.93 1.40 3.86
C VAL A 205 5.64 1.65 2.52
N THR A 206 6.69 2.47 2.53
CA THR A 206 7.48 2.79 1.32
C THR A 206 8.13 1.53 0.74
N LEU A 207 8.61 0.62 1.58
CA LEU A 207 9.15 -0.66 1.13
C LEU A 207 8.08 -1.53 0.45
N ILE A 208 6.86 -1.56 0.99
CA ILE A 208 5.74 -2.29 0.38
C ILE A 208 5.36 -1.66 -0.97
N GLU A 209 5.29 -0.33 -1.05
CA GLU A 209 4.97 0.43 -2.27
C GLU A 209 6.03 0.22 -3.36
N ARG A 210 7.32 0.26 -3.02
CA ARG A 210 8.42 -0.06 -3.95
C ARG A 210 8.34 -1.50 -4.47
N ARG A 211 7.83 -2.42 -3.66
CA ARG A 211 7.58 -3.83 -4.01
C ARG A 211 6.21 -4.06 -4.65
N LEU A 212 5.45 -3.00 -4.96
CA LEU A 212 4.20 -3.10 -5.69
C LEU A 212 4.51 -3.24 -7.18
N MET A 213 4.54 -4.49 -7.64
CA MET A 213 4.81 -4.84 -9.02
C MET A 213 3.52 -5.27 -9.72
N GLY A 214 3.37 -4.86 -10.98
CA GLY A 214 2.33 -5.40 -11.85
C GLY A 214 2.60 -6.84 -12.25
N LEU A 215 1.61 -7.45 -12.90
CA LEU A 215 1.75 -8.78 -13.47
C LEU A 215 2.72 -8.75 -14.67
N LYS A 216 3.35 -9.90 -14.93
CA LYS A 216 4.25 -10.07 -16.09
C LYS A 216 3.50 -10.73 -17.23
N LEU A 217 3.33 -10.01 -18.34
CA LEU A 217 2.49 -10.43 -19.47
C LEU A 217 2.87 -11.82 -20.01
N LYS A 218 4.16 -12.06 -20.25
CA LYS A 218 4.65 -13.37 -20.76
C LYS A 218 4.26 -14.54 -19.86
N ARG A 219 4.31 -14.35 -18.53
CA ARG A 219 3.94 -15.40 -17.56
C ARG A 219 2.44 -15.67 -17.56
N GLU A 220 1.63 -14.63 -17.72
CA GLU A 220 0.18 -14.76 -17.75
C GLU A 220 -0.29 -15.38 -19.08
N ARG A 221 0.32 -15.03 -20.22
CA ARG A 221 0.05 -15.67 -21.52
C ARG A 221 0.43 -17.15 -21.56
N ALA A 222 1.61 -17.52 -21.05
CA ALA A 222 2.04 -18.92 -21.03
C ALA A 222 1.06 -19.84 -20.26
N ARG A 223 0.36 -19.32 -19.26
CA ARG A 223 -0.68 -20.07 -18.53
C ARG A 223 -1.91 -20.34 -19.40
N PHE A 224 -2.23 -19.43 -20.31
CA PHE A 224 -3.34 -19.60 -21.25
C PHE A 224 -3.02 -20.64 -22.31
N ASP A 225 -1.82 -20.58 -22.88
CA ASP A 225 -1.37 -21.58 -23.87
C ASP A 225 -1.43 -23.01 -23.29
N LEU A 226 -1.08 -23.16 -22.00
CA LEU A 226 -1.18 -24.44 -21.29
C LEU A 226 -2.64 -24.88 -21.01
N GLN A 227 -3.53 -23.96 -20.60
CA GLN A 227 -4.94 -24.29 -20.36
C GLN A 227 -5.71 -24.67 -21.64
N MET A 228 -5.34 -24.07 -22.78
CA MET A 228 -5.88 -24.46 -24.09
C MET A 228 -5.45 -25.87 -24.49
N LEU A 229 -4.23 -26.29 -24.12
CA LEU A 229 -3.75 -27.66 -24.40
C LEU A 229 -4.45 -28.72 -23.54
N GLU A 230 -4.80 -28.40 -22.29
CA GLU A 230 -5.49 -29.32 -21.37
C GLU A 230 -6.97 -29.55 -21.71
N THR A 231 -7.60 -28.65 -22.48
CA THR A 231 -9.02 -28.76 -22.88
C THR A 231 -9.25 -29.53 -24.18
N HIS A 232 -8.17 -30.03 -24.80
CA HIS A 232 -8.19 -30.80 -26.05
C HIS A 232 -7.84 -32.29 -25.88
N LEU A 233 -7.96 -32.83 -24.67
CA LEU A 233 -7.77 -34.27 -24.36
C LEU A 233 -9.07 -34.95 -23.95
#